data_AF-A0A3D9B5L7-F1
#
_entry.id   AF-A0A3D9B5L7-F1
#
_cell.length_a   1.000
_cell.length_b   1.000
_cell.length_c   1.000
_cell.angle_alpha   90.00
_cell.angle_beta   90.00
_cell.angle_gamma   90.00
#
_symmetry.space_group_name_H-M   'P 1'
#
loop_
_entity.id
_entity.type
_entity.pdbx_description
1 polymer ?
#
loop_
_entity_poly.entity_id
_entity_poly.type
_entity_poly.pdbx_seq_one_letter_code
_entity_poly.pdbx_strand_id
1 'polypeptide(L)'
;MIYRFFFKMINDEQEKTGDFDNNYQHLINRYLLFLFFIFLFYSVFIITFFGDLLISTFLTVITFFWLFLLAIKSKTQRFRKNLKTMIISIIVLLTFIVSFFYIHTHKNAGVEYFYFCILFAIPFFLNYKKDSFVIFFIVFIISINFIGSLYFDLDFIPRSRFFKQGDFKIVKLWNILFSITCFSMDIVFIAQKDKLINGLIVKTRIKDSTIKDLEKTNAELMKHQMLINHLTEENIQEILSLAESNSPVFFEKFQVFFPHFIPELLVINSNLIHSELYFCALMKLDFDTKKIAQCTNNSIRAVESKKYRIRKKLNISSEININSFLIKI
;
A
#
# COMPACT_ATOMS: atom_id res chain seq x y z
N MET A 1 4.21 -29.44 -9.51
CA MET A 1 4.48 -28.15 -8.82
C MET A 1 3.97 -26.96 -9.63
N ILE A 2 4.29 -26.88 -10.93
CA ILE A 2 3.83 -25.83 -11.86
C ILE A 2 2.30 -25.84 -12.01
N TYR A 3 1.67 -26.99 -12.27
CA TYR A 3 0.20 -27.07 -12.39
C TYR A 3 -0.55 -26.57 -11.14
N ARG A 4 -0.11 -26.96 -9.94
CA ARG A 4 -0.68 -26.47 -8.67
C ARG A 4 -0.52 -24.95 -8.50
N PHE A 5 0.58 -24.38 -8.99
CA PHE A 5 0.82 -22.93 -8.98
C PHE A 5 -0.12 -22.18 -9.93
N PHE A 6 -0.26 -22.65 -11.17
CA PHE A 6 -1.18 -22.07 -12.15
C PHE A 6 -2.66 -22.22 -11.72
N PHE A 7 -3.06 -23.39 -11.22
CA PHE A 7 -4.42 -23.65 -10.74
C PHE A 7 -4.78 -22.76 -9.53
N LYS A 8 -3.87 -22.63 -8.54
CA LYS A 8 -4.08 -21.75 -7.40
C LYS A 8 -4.19 -20.27 -7.81
N MET A 9 -3.43 -19.84 -8.82
CA MET A 9 -3.42 -18.44 -9.24
C MET A 9 -4.62 -18.05 -10.13
N ILE A 10 -5.28 -19.02 -10.77
CA ILE A 10 -6.52 -18.84 -11.55
C ILE A 10 -7.76 -18.92 -10.63
N ASN A 11 -7.73 -19.82 -9.63
CA ASN A 11 -8.88 -20.15 -8.77
C ASN A 11 -8.84 -19.57 -7.35
N ASP A 12 -7.78 -18.85 -6.92
CA ASP A 12 -7.82 -18.14 -5.64
C ASP A 12 -8.86 -17.02 -5.73
N GLU A 13 -10.08 -17.35 -5.28
CA GLU A 13 -10.96 -16.38 -4.65
C GLU A 13 -10.13 -15.55 -3.70
N GLN A 14 -10.21 -14.23 -3.85
CA GLN A 14 -9.60 -13.22 -2.99
C GLN A 14 -9.38 -13.77 -1.59
N GLU A 15 -8.13 -14.11 -1.26
CA GLU A 15 -7.77 -14.44 0.11
C GLU A 15 -8.26 -13.25 0.94
N LYS A 16 -9.29 -13.48 1.78
CA LYS A 16 -9.90 -12.52 2.69
C LYS A 16 -8.91 -12.05 3.78
N THR A 17 -7.61 -12.12 3.53
CA THR A 17 -6.58 -11.44 4.29
C THR A 17 -6.60 -9.97 3.88
N GLY A 18 -6.96 -9.11 4.82
CA GLY A 18 -7.20 -7.68 4.60
C GLY A 18 -5.96 -6.82 4.29
N ASP A 19 -4.96 -7.38 3.60
CA ASP A 19 -3.77 -6.68 3.11
C ASP A 19 -3.90 -6.46 1.58
N PHE A 20 -4.07 -5.19 1.19
CA PHE A 20 -4.17 -4.80 -0.21
C PHE A 20 -2.89 -5.09 -0.99
N ASP A 21 -1.73 -4.96 -0.34
CA ASP A 21 -0.46 -5.18 -1.03
C ASP A 21 -0.35 -6.63 -1.51
N ASN A 22 -0.85 -7.58 -0.72
CA ASN A 22 -0.88 -8.99 -1.11
C ASN A 22 -1.84 -9.21 -2.28
N ASN A 23 -3.08 -8.73 -2.17
CA ASN A 23 -4.09 -8.87 -3.22
C ASN A 23 -3.69 -8.20 -4.54
N TYR A 24 -3.07 -7.02 -4.48
CA TYR A 24 -2.54 -6.33 -5.65
C TYR A 24 -1.36 -7.09 -6.27
N GLN A 25 -0.48 -7.68 -5.46
CA GLN A 25 0.61 -8.52 -5.96
C GLN A 25 0.08 -9.77 -6.69
N HIS A 26 -0.96 -10.40 -6.17
CA HIS A 26 -1.63 -11.51 -6.86
C HIS A 26 -2.21 -11.06 -8.21
N LEU A 27 -2.78 -9.86 -8.27
CA LEU A 27 -3.30 -9.28 -9.51
C LEU A 27 -2.19 -9.03 -10.54
N ILE A 28 -1.05 -8.49 -10.12
CA ILE A 28 0.14 -8.33 -10.98
C ILE A 28 0.63 -9.68 -11.50
N ASN A 29 0.73 -10.70 -10.65
CA ASN A 29 1.18 -12.03 -11.09
C ASN A 29 0.23 -12.64 -12.14
N ARG A 30 -1.08 -12.47 -11.96
CA ARG A 30 -2.06 -12.90 -12.97
C ARG A 30 -1.89 -12.14 -14.30
N TYR A 31 -1.58 -10.85 -14.24
CA TYR A 31 -1.29 -10.06 -15.44
C TYR A 31 -0.01 -10.52 -16.15
N LEU A 32 1.09 -10.74 -15.42
CA LEU A 32 2.35 -11.26 -15.97
C LEU A 32 2.17 -12.63 -16.63
N LEU A 33 1.29 -13.46 -16.07
CA LEU A 33 0.98 -14.78 -16.61
C LEU A 33 0.12 -14.70 -17.88
N PHE A 34 -0.80 -13.74 -17.94
CA PHE A 34 -1.50 -13.42 -19.19
C PHE A 34 -0.49 -12.98 -20.27
N LEU A 35 0.44 -12.09 -19.94
CA LEU A 35 1.52 -11.68 -20.85
C LEU A 35 2.40 -12.87 -21.27
N PHE A 36 2.72 -13.77 -20.36
CA PHE A 36 3.45 -14.99 -20.71
C PHE A 36 2.73 -15.80 -21.79
N PHE A 37 1.43 -16.06 -21.62
CA PHE A 37 0.67 -16.86 -22.58
C PHE A 37 0.47 -16.15 -23.92
N ILE A 38 0.20 -14.84 -23.92
CA ILE A 38 -0.04 -14.10 -25.17
C ILE A 38 1.23 -14.04 -26.03
N PHE A 39 2.40 -13.75 -25.42
CA PHE A 39 3.67 -13.71 -26.13
C PHE A 39 4.12 -15.11 -26.58
N LEU A 40 3.84 -16.15 -25.79
CA LEU A 40 4.17 -17.54 -26.15
C LEU A 40 3.34 -18.00 -27.34
N PHE A 41 2.04 -17.74 -27.31
CA PHE A 41 1.16 -18.05 -28.42
C PHE A 41 1.58 -17.27 -29.67
N TYR A 42 1.90 -15.98 -29.55
CA TYR A 42 2.34 -15.18 -30.69
C TYR A 42 3.68 -15.65 -31.27
N SER A 43 4.63 -16.05 -30.42
CA SER A 43 5.91 -16.65 -30.86
C SER A 43 5.71 -17.93 -31.66
N VAL A 44 4.87 -18.85 -31.16
CA VAL A 44 4.54 -20.11 -31.84
C VAL A 44 3.79 -19.85 -33.14
N PHE A 45 2.85 -18.89 -33.14
CA PHE A 45 2.10 -18.50 -34.33
C PHE A 45 3.02 -17.96 -35.44
N ILE A 46 3.96 -17.07 -35.10
CA ILE A 46 4.86 -16.49 -36.11
C ILE A 46 5.76 -17.54 -36.75
N ILE A 47 6.33 -18.46 -35.96
CA ILE A 47 7.21 -19.49 -36.50
C ILE A 47 6.46 -20.56 -37.31
N THR A 48 5.23 -20.92 -36.92
CA THR A 48 4.46 -21.96 -37.64
C THR A 48 3.87 -21.46 -38.95
N PHE A 49 3.37 -20.22 -39.00
CA PHE A 49 2.70 -19.69 -40.19
C PHE A 49 3.62 -18.93 -41.16
N PHE A 50 4.64 -18.24 -40.64
CA PHE A 50 5.52 -17.38 -41.46
C PHE A 50 6.98 -17.85 -41.48
N GLY A 51 7.39 -18.70 -40.55
CA GLY A 51 8.77 -19.20 -40.47
C GLY A 51 9.79 -18.14 -40.03
N ASP A 52 9.34 -16.98 -39.54
CA ASP A 52 10.25 -15.91 -39.09
C ASP A 52 10.89 -16.25 -37.74
N LEU A 53 12.11 -16.80 -37.81
CA LEU A 53 12.88 -17.22 -36.65
C LEU A 53 13.32 -16.02 -35.80
N LEU A 54 13.58 -14.86 -36.40
CA LEU A 54 14.07 -13.70 -35.67
C LEU A 54 12.97 -13.17 -34.75
N ILE A 55 11.77 -12.91 -35.30
CA ILE A 55 10.65 -12.43 -34.48
C ILE A 55 10.29 -13.45 -33.41
N SER A 56 10.21 -14.73 -33.78
CA SER A 56 9.85 -15.79 -32.84
C SER A 56 10.85 -15.89 -31.69
N THR A 57 12.16 -15.84 -31.97
CA THR A 57 13.20 -15.88 -30.92
C THR A 57 13.11 -14.68 -29.97
N PHE A 58 12.94 -13.45 -30.48
CA PHE A 58 12.71 -12.28 -29.63
C PHE A 58 11.49 -12.44 -28.73
N LEU A 59 10.36 -12.92 -29.28
CA LEU A 59 9.15 -13.17 -28.50
C LEU A 59 9.37 -14.26 -27.44
N THR A 60 10.11 -15.34 -27.74
CA THR A 60 10.46 -16.35 -26.72
C THR A 60 11.34 -15.80 -25.60
N VAL A 61 12.27 -14.89 -25.90
CA VAL A 61 13.08 -14.25 -24.85
C VAL A 61 12.18 -13.42 -23.93
N ILE A 62 11.21 -12.69 -24.51
CA ILE A 62 10.23 -11.91 -23.75
C ILE A 62 9.32 -12.82 -22.90
N THR A 63 8.90 -13.99 -23.39
CA THR A 63 8.09 -14.93 -22.57
C THR A 63 8.87 -15.45 -21.38
N PHE A 64 10.13 -15.84 -21.57
CA PHE A 64 10.99 -16.27 -20.46
C PHE A 64 11.26 -15.13 -19.49
N PHE A 65 11.37 -13.89 -19.95
CA PHE A 65 11.47 -12.72 -19.09
C PHE A 65 10.24 -12.56 -18.17
N TRP A 66 9.02 -12.72 -18.69
CA TRP A 66 7.81 -12.70 -17.86
C TRP A 66 7.78 -13.83 -16.83
N LEU A 67 8.19 -15.04 -17.22
CA LEU A 67 8.29 -16.18 -16.33
C LEU A 67 9.36 -15.95 -15.24
N PHE A 68 10.47 -15.32 -15.57
CA PHE A 68 11.51 -14.91 -14.62
C PHE A 68 10.97 -13.90 -13.60
N LEU A 69 10.22 -12.88 -14.03
CA LEU A 69 9.59 -11.92 -13.13
C LEU A 69 8.59 -12.58 -12.17
N LEU A 70 7.83 -13.58 -12.63
CA LEU A 70 6.97 -14.41 -11.78
C LEU A 70 7.79 -15.23 -10.75
N ALA A 71 8.92 -15.80 -11.18
CA ALA A 71 9.78 -16.65 -10.36
C ALA A 71 10.51 -15.89 -9.24
N ILE A 72 10.79 -14.59 -9.42
CA ILE A 72 11.41 -13.72 -8.39
C ILE A 72 10.55 -13.62 -7.11
N LYS A 73 9.31 -14.15 -7.11
CA LYS A 73 8.46 -14.45 -5.94
C LYS A 73 8.74 -13.56 -4.74
N SER A 74 8.17 -12.33 -4.75
CA SER A 74 7.70 -11.46 -3.65
C SER A 74 8.25 -11.61 -2.19
N LYS A 75 9.40 -12.24 -1.94
CA LYS A 75 9.98 -12.43 -0.60
C LYS A 75 10.98 -11.32 -0.26
N THR A 76 11.44 -10.58 -1.26
CA THR A 76 12.41 -9.51 -1.05
C THR A 76 11.67 -8.18 -0.98
N GLN A 77 11.55 -7.60 0.21
CA GLN A 77 10.98 -6.26 0.42
C GLN A 77 11.64 -5.18 -0.46
N ARG A 78 12.90 -5.42 -0.89
CA ARG A 78 13.65 -4.62 -1.87
C ARG A 78 13.04 -4.63 -3.27
N PHE A 79 12.42 -5.74 -3.70
CA PHE A 79 11.73 -5.84 -4.99
C PHE A 79 10.50 -4.92 -5.02
N ARG A 80 9.75 -4.84 -3.91
CA ARG A 80 8.57 -3.97 -3.80
C ARG A 80 8.92 -2.47 -3.93
N LYS A 81 10.08 -2.06 -3.39
CA LYS A 81 10.57 -0.67 -3.52
C LYS A 81 10.99 -0.30 -4.96
N ASN A 82 11.52 -1.26 -5.71
CA ASN A 82 12.04 -1.04 -7.08
C ASN A 82 11.05 -1.45 -8.19
N LEU A 83 9.92 -2.07 -7.85
CA LEU A 83 8.93 -2.62 -8.79
C LEU A 83 8.43 -1.56 -9.77
N LYS A 84 8.10 -0.37 -9.27
CA LYS A 84 7.64 0.74 -10.10
C LYS A 84 8.69 1.14 -11.16
N THR A 85 9.94 1.27 -10.76
CA THR A 85 11.05 1.60 -11.68
C THR A 85 11.27 0.49 -12.71
N MET A 86 11.20 -0.78 -12.30
CA MET A 86 11.26 -1.90 -13.25
C MET A 86 10.12 -1.85 -14.25
N ILE A 87 8.89 -1.61 -13.82
CA ILE A 87 7.73 -1.52 -14.71
C ILE A 87 7.91 -0.41 -15.74
N ILE A 88 8.38 0.77 -15.31
CA ILE A 88 8.65 1.89 -16.22
C ILE A 88 9.70 1.49 -17.26
N SER A 89 10.80 0.88 -16.83
CA SER A 89 11.85 0.40 -17.73
C SER A 89 11.32 -0.65 -18.72
N ILE A 90 10.41 -1.52 -18.29
CA ILE A 90 9.78 -2.54 -19.12
C ILE A 90 8.85 -1.91 -20.16
N ILE A 91 8.04 -0.92 -19.78
CA ILE A 91 7.15 -0.21 -20.70
C ILE A 91 7.97 0.51 -21.79
N VAL A 92 9.05 1.18 -21.40
CA VAL A 92 9.96 1.84 -22.34
C VAL A 92 10.61 0.83 -23.27
N LEU A 93 11.11 -0.29 -22.73
CA LEU A 93 11.71 -1.37 -23.54
C LEU A 93 10.72 -1.96 -24.53
N LEU A 94 9.49 -2.26 -24.11
CA LEU A 94 8.42 -2.75 -24.97
C LEU A 94 8.10 -1.75 -26.09
N THR A 95 8.12 -0.45 -25.79
CA THR A 95 7.92 0.60 -26.79
C THR A 95 8.96 0.50 -27.91
N PHE A 96 10.25 0.37 -27.56
CA PHE A 96 11.31 0.18 -28.55
C PHE A 96 11.22 -1.14 -29.31
N ILE A 97 10.76 -2.22 -28.65
CA ILE A 97 10.52 -3.52 -29.30
C ILE A 97 9.42 -3.40 -30.36
N VAL A 98 8.34 -2.66 -30.08
CA VAL A 98 7.29 -2.38 -31.08
C VAL A 98 7.86 -1.60 -32.25
N SER A 99 8.68 -0.57 -32.02
CA SER A 99 9.39 0.15 -33.08
C SER A 99 10.24 -0.78 -33.95
N PHE A 100 11.03 -1.67 -33.31
CA PHE A 100 11.87 -2.64 -34.01
C PHE A 100 11.06 -3.59 -34.89
N PHE A 101 9.98 -4.17 -34.36
CA PHE A 101 9.12 -5.07 -35.13
C PHE A 101 8.37 -4.36 -36.25
N TYR A 102 7.97 -3.10 -36.05
CA TYR A 102 7.33 -2.30 -37.09
C TYR A 102 8.25 -2.14 -38.31
N ILE A 103 9.53 -1.81 -38.06
CA ILE A 103 10.53 -1.67 -39.12
C ILE A 103 10.77 -3.03 -39.81
N HIS A 104 10.83 -4.11 -39.03
CA HIS A 104 11.15 -5.43 -39.55
C HIS A 104 10.01 -6.08 -40.38
N THR A 105 8.75 -5.90 -39.98
CA THR A 105 7.56 -6.57 -40.57
C THR A 105 6.84 -5.77 -41.65
N HIS A 106 7.41 -4.64 -42.09
CA HIS A 106 6.83 -3.71 -43.06
C HIS A 106 5.60 -2.94 -42.53
N LYS A 107 5.41 -1.70 -43.00
CA LYS A 107 4.34 -0.79 -42.56
C LYS A 107 2.90 -1.35 -42.66
N ASN A 108 2.70 -2.40 -43.45
CA ASN A 108 1.37 -2.99 -43.69
C ASN A 108 0.99 -4.08 -42.70
N ALA A 109 1.91 -4.54 -41.85
CA ALA A 109 1.66 -5.62 -40.89
C ALA A 109 0.82 -5.19 -39.69
N GLY A 110 0.60 -3.89 -39.44
CA GLY A 110 -0.23 -3.43 -38.32
C GLY A 110 0.42 -3.58 -36.95
N VAL A 111 1.75 -3.55 -36.85
CA VAL A 111 2.45 -3.64 -35.55
C VAL A 111 2.23 -2.38 -34.70
N GLU A 112 1.91 -1.25 -35.33
CA GLU A 112 1.64 0.01 -34.64
C GLU A 112 0.45 -0.06 -33.67
N TYR A 113 -0.46 -1.03 -33.80
CA TYR A 113 -1.57 -1.21 -32.87
C TYR A 113 -1.11 -1.55 -31.45
N PHE A 114 0.06 -2.15 -31.29
CA PHE A 114 0.59 -2.51 -29.97
C PHE A 114 1.05 -1.30 -29.14
N TYR A 115 1.29 -0.13 -29.75
CA TYR A 115 1.53 1.10 -28.99
C TYR A 115 0.31 1.48 -28.14
N PHE A 116 -0.90 1.25 -28.65
CA PHE A 116 -2.12 1.48 -27.89
C PHE A 116 -2.25 0.49 -26.74
N CYS A 117 -1.91 -0.79 -26.94
CA CYS A 117 -1.88 -1.78 -25.84
C CYS A 117 -0.95 -1.33 -24.70
N ILE A 118 0.26 -0.88 -25.03
CA ILE A 118 1.22 -0.39 -24.03
C ILE A 118 0.67 0.85 -23.31
N LEU A 119 0.04 1.78 -24.04
CA LEU A 119 -0.57 2.98 -23.49
C LEU A 119 -1.70 2.65 -22.50
N PHE A 120 -2.57 1.69 -22.85
CA PHE A 120 -3.70 1.28 -22.01
C PHE A 120 -3.30 0.42 -20.81
N ALA A 121 -2.13 -0.23 -20.84
CA ALA A 121 -1.60 -0.93 -19.68
C ALA A 121 -1.12 0.02 -18.56
N ILE A 122 -0.79 1.29 -18.87
CA ILE A 122 -0.30 2.28 -17.89
C ILE A 122 -1.23 2.43 -16.68
N PRO A 123 -2.55 2.67 -16.85
CA PRO A 123 -3.48 2.79 -15.74
C PRO A 123 -3.48 1.62 -14.78
N PHE A 124 -3.13 0.41 -15.23
CA PHE A 124 -3.04 -0.74 -14.34
C PHE A 124 -1.87 -0.59 -13.35
N PHE A 125 -0.69 -0.23 -13.84
CA PHE A 125 0.52 -0.21 -13.02
C PHE A 125 0.80 1.10 -12.27
N LEU A 126 0.38 2.23 -12.82
CA LEU A 126 0.66 3.56 -12.27
C LEU A 126 -0.60 4.21 -11.71
N ASN A 127 -0.42 5.08 -10.71
CA ASN A 127 -1.53 5.83 -10.12
C ASN A 127 -1.56 7.24 -10.71
N TYR A 128 -2.62 7.60 -11.45
CA TYR A 128 -2.74 8.91 -12.10
C TYR A 128 -2.59 10.10 -11.16
N LYS A 129 -3.09 10.01 -9.92
CA LYS A 129 -3.01 11.12 -8.96
C LYS A 129 -1.60 11.29 -8.40
N LYS A 130 -0.90 10.19 -8.17
CA LYS A 130 0.43 10.20 -7.52
C LYS A 130 1.58 10.33 -8.52
N ASP A 131 1.40 9.76 -9.71
CA ASP A 131 2.47 9.49 -10.67
C ASP A 131 2.31 10.27 -11.98
N SER A 132 1.49 11.34 -11.99
CA SER A 132 1.11 12.11 -13.18
C SER A 132 2.30 12.50 -14.07
N PHE A 133 3.39 13.04 -13.48
CA PHE A 133 4.57 13.45 -14.25
C PHE A 133 5.27 12.27 -14.95
N VAL A 134 5.38 11.13 -14.26
CA VAL A 134 5.98 9.91 -14.84
C VAL A 134 5.11 9.36 -15.97
N ILE A 135 3.79 9.39 -15.79
CA ILE A 135 2.84 8.97 -16.82
C ILE A 135 3.00 9.86 -18.07
N PHE A 136 3.03 11.19 -17.89
CA PHE A 136 3.22 12.11 -19.01
C PHE A 136 4.53 11.83 -19.76
N PHE A 137 5.62 11.58 -19.05
CA PHE A 137 6.91 11.23 -19.66
C PHE A 137 6.86 9.92 -20.47
N ILE A 138 6.21 8.88 -19.94
CA ILE A 138 6.05 7.60 -20.64
C ILE A 138 5.17 7.78 -21.88
N VAL A 139 4.04 8.48 -21.75
CA VAL A 139 3.14 8.77 -22.87
C VAL A 139 3.90 9.53 -23.97
N PHE A 140 4.71 10.52 -23.59
CA PHE A 140 5.55 11.26 -24.52
C PHE A 140 6.54 10.36 -25.27
N ILE A 141 7.22 9.44 -24.58
CA ILE A 141 8.12 8.45 -25.21
C ILE A 141 7.37 7.57 -26.21
N ILE A 142 6.19 7.06 -25.82
CA ILE A 142 5.34 6.22 -26.67
C ILE A 142 4.91 7.02 -27.91
N SER A 143 4.45 8.25 -27.74
CA SER A 143 4.01 9.12 -28.83
C SER A 143 5.15 9.44 -29.81
N ILE A 144 6.35 9.76 -29.33
CA ILE A 144 7.51 10.01 -30.20
C ILE A 144 7.87 8.75 -31.00
N ASN A 145 7.89 7.58 -30.37
CA ASN A 145 8.20 6.33 -31.08
C ASN A 145 7.13 5.96 -32.10
N PHE A 146 5.85 6.16 -31.77
CA PHE A 146 4.74 5.94 -32.68
C PHE A 146 4.82 6.87 -33.90
N ILE A 147 4.97 8.18 -33.68
CA ILE A 147 5.12 9.17 -34.76
C ILE A 147 6.37 8.84 -35.59
N GLY A 148 7.47 8.51 -34.93
CA GLY A 148 8.72 8.16 -35.59
C GLY A 148 8.58 6.95 -36.50
N SER A 149 7.86 5.91 -36.04
CA SER A 149 7.58 4.71 -36.82
C SER A 149 6.72 5.02 -38.06
N LEU A 150 5.72 5.90 -37.94
CA LEU A 150 4.84 6.24 -39.06
C LEU A 150 5.53 7.07 -40.15
N TYR A 151 6.34 8.07 -39.75
CA TYR A 151 6.88 9.07 -40.66
C TYR A 151 8.29 8.76 -41.17
N PHE A 152 9.16 8.13 -40.36
CA PHE A 152 10.51 7.82 -40.80
C PHE A 152 10.57 6.41 -41.39
N ASP A 153 10.98 6.32 -42.65
CA ASP A 153 11.43 5.06 -43.25
C ASP A 153 12.83 4.74 -42.72
N LEU A 154 12.88 4.06 -41.58
CA LEU A 154 14.11 3.65 -40.91
C LEU A 154 14.75 2.45 -41.63
N ASP A 155 15.30 2.69 -42.83
CA ASP A 155 15.92 1.66 -43.69
C ASP A 155 17.23 1.08 -43.14
N PHE A 156 17.67 1.51 -41.95
CA PHE A 156 18.86 1.00 -41.28
C PHE A 156 18.75 -0.48 -40.86
N ILE A 157 17.54 -1.03 -40.71
CA ILE A 157 17.30 -2.39 -40.23
C ILE A 157 16.83 -3.26 -41.41
N PRO A 158 17.39 -4.47 -41.60
CA PRO A 158 16.96 -5.36 -42.67
C PRO A 158 15.49 -5.79 -42.47
N ARG A 159 14.69 -5.57 -43.51
CA ARG A 159 13.29 -6.01 -43.56
C ARG A 159 13.22 -7.54 -43.66
N SER A 160 12.20 -8.13 -43.06
CA SER A 160 11.98 -9.57 -43.10
C SER A 160 11.77 -10.04 -44.54
N ARG A 161 12.48 -11.11 -44.91
CA ARG A 161 12.36 -11.77 -46.22
C ARG A 161 11.27 -12.85 -46.24
N PHE A 162 10.65 -13.11 -45.08
CA PHE A 162 9.71 -14.22 -44.89
C PHE A 162 8.27 -13.86 -45.28
N PHE A 163 7.89 -12.58 -45.19
CA PHE A 163 6.54 -12.13 -45.54
C PHE A 163 6.39 -11.91 -47.05
N LYS A 164 5.49 -12.66 -47.69
CA LYS A 164 5.05 -12.43 -49.08
C LYS A 164 3.93 -11.38 -49.10
N GLN A 165 3.65 -10.78 -50.26
CA GLN A 165 2.62 -9.73 -50.40
C GLN A 165 1.22 -10.14 -49.91
N GLY A 166 0.86 -11.42 -50.00
CA GLY A 166 -0.42 -11.95 -49.47
C GLY A 166 -0.47 -12.07 -47.95
N ASP A 167 0.69 -12.22 -47.29
CA ASP A 167 0.80 -12.52 -45.87
C ASP A 167 0.49 -11.30 -45.01
N PHE A 168 0.78 -10.08 -45.49
CA PHE A 168 0.57 -8.85 -44.72
C PHE A 168 -0.89 -8.64 -44.31
N LYS A 169 -1.86 -9.04 -45.15
CA LYS A 169 -3.29 -8.96 -44.78
C LYS A 169 -3.60 -9.88 -43.61
N ILE A 170 -3.06 -11.10 -43.63
CA ILE A 170 -3.27 -12.10 -42.59
C ILE A 170 -2.60 -11.63 -41.30
N VAL A 171 -1.33 -11.23 -41.35
CA VAL A 171 -0.59 -10.70 -40.20
C VAL A 171 -1.30 -9.50 -39.58
N LYS A 172 -1.77 -8.56 -40.41
CA LYS A 172 -2.51 -7.40 -39.94
C LYS A 172 -3.79 -7.77 -39.20
N LEU A 173 -4.57 -8.71 -39.74
CA LEU A 173 -5.79 -9.19 -39.07
C LEU A 173 -5.47 -9.83 -37.72
N TRP A 174 -4.42 -10.65 -37.64
CA TRP A 174 -3.98 -11.24 -36.38
C TRP A 174 -3.49 -10.19 -35.39
N ASN A 175 -2.69 -9.21 -35.82
CA ASN A 175 -2.23 -8.13 -34.96
C ASN A 175 -3.40 -7.31 -34.40
N ILE A 176 -4.41 -7.00 -35.21
CA ILE A 176 -5.64 -6.35 -34.73
C ILE A 176 -6.33 -7.23 -33.66
N LEU A 177 -6.50 -8.53 -33.92
CA LEU A 177 -7.13 -9.47 -32.98
C LEU A 177 -6.35 -9.55 -31.66
N PHE A 178 -5.03 -9.61 -31.72
CA PHE A 178 -4.15 -9.60 -30.55
C PHE A 178 -4.26 -8.29 -29.77
N SER A 179 -4.26 -7.15 -30.46
CA SER A 179 -4.39 -5.84 -29.81
C SER A 179 -5.74 -5.70 -29.10
N ILE A 180 -6.83 -6.13 -29.72
CA ILE A 180 -8.18 -6.14 -29.11
C ILE A 180 -8.22 -7.04 -27.88
N THR A 181 -7.60 -8.22 -27.96
CA THR A 181 -7.53 -9.16 -26.84
C THR A 181 -6.74 -8.57 -25.67
N CYS A 182 -5.59 -7.94 -25.94
CA CYS A 182 -4.78 -7.27 -24.92
C CYS A 182 -5.56 -6.11 -24.28
N PHE A 183 -6.18 -5.26 -25.10
CA PHE A 183 -6.99 -4.14 -24.63
C PHE A 183 -8.14 -4.58 -23.72
N SER A 184 -8.86 -5.63 -24.14
CA SER A 184 -9.96 -6.19 -23.35
C SER A 184 -9.49 -6.72 -22.00
N MET A 185 -8.32 -7.38 -21.97
CA MET A 185 -7.71 -7.86 -20.75
C MET A 185 -7.22 -6.72 -19.86
N ASP A 186 -6.58 -5.69 -20.41
CA ASP A 186 -6.15 -4.50 -19.67
C ASP A 186 -7.33 -3.87 -18.92
N ILE A 187 -8.48 -3.69 -19.58
CA ILE A 187 -9.72 -3.18 -18.94
C ILE A 187 -10.13 -4.06 -17.75
N VAL A 188 -10.14 -5.39 -17.92
CA VAL A 188 -10.53 -6.32 -16.85
C VAL A 188 -9.59 -6.19 -15.65
N PHE A 189 -8.28 -6.10 -15.87
CA PHE A 189 -7.29 -5.96 -14.80
C PHE A 189 -7.36 -4.59 -14.11
N ILE A 190 -7.61 -3.51 -14.87
CA ILE A 190 -7.85 -2.17 -14.31
C ILE A 190 -9.09 -2.19 -13.41
N ALA A 191 -10.20 -2.76 -13.88
CA ALA A 191 -11.43 -2.86 -13.09
C ALA A 191 -11.24 -3.67 -11.80
N GLN A 192 -10.47 -4.77 -11.86
CA GLN A 192 -10.12 -5.55 -10.67
C GLN A 192 -9.26 -4.74 -9.69
N LYS A 193 -8.31 -3.94 -10.19
CA LYS A 193 -7.51 -3.02 -9.36
C LYS A 193 -8.39 -1.98 -8.68
N ASP A 194 -9.31 -1.36 -9.43
CA ASP A 194 -10.20 -0.33 -8.89
C ASP A 194 -11.11 -0.88 -7.79
N LYS A 195 -11.59 -2.13 -7.94
CA LYS A 195 -12.33 -2.82 -6.88
C LYS A 195 -11.51 -2.98 -5.60
N LEU A 196 -10.23 -3.34 -5.72
CA LEU A 196 -9.31 -3.44 -4.56
C LEU A 196 -9.10 -2.07 -3.89
N ILE A 197 -8.89 -1.02 -4.69
CA ILE A 197 -8.70 0.36 -4.17
C ILE A 197 -9.96 0.86 -3.48
N ASN A 198 -11.14 0.66 -4.07
CA ASN A 198 -12.41 1.08 -3.47
C ASN A 198 -12.69 0.33 -2.17
N GLY A 199 -12.41 -0.98 -2.12
CA GLY A 199 -12.52 -1.76 -0.89
C GLY A 199 -11.61 -1.22 0.23
N LEU A 200 -10.39 -0.79 -0.10
CA LEU A 200 -9.51 -0.12 0.85
C LEU A 200 -10.06 1.22 1.33
N ILE A 201 -10.53 2.07 0.42
CA ILE A 201 -11.06 3.40 0.76
C ILE A 201 -12.24 3.27 1.74
N VAL A 202 -13.14 2.32 1.49
CA VAL A 202 -14.27 2.03 2.39
C VAL A 202 -13.78 1.55 3.75
N LYS A 203 -12.81 0.61 3.79
CA LYS A 203 -12.24 0.10 5.05
C LYS A 203 -11.56 1.21 5.87
N THR A 204 -10.84 2.12 5.23
CA THR A 204 -10.22 3.28 5.89
C THR A 204 -11.29 4.21 6.45
N ARG A 205 -12.31 4.55 5.65
CA ARG A 205 -13.43 5.40 6.10
C ARG A 205 -14.16 4.82 7.31
N ILE A 206 -14.40 3.51 7.33
CA ILE A 206 -15.02 2.83 8.47
C ILE A 206 -14.14 2.97 9.72
N LYS A 207 -12.83 2.71 9.59
CA LYS A 207 -11.89 2.90 10.71
C LYS A 207 -11.90 4.32 11.24
N ASP A 208 -11.89 5.32 10.36
CA ASP A 208 -11.92 6.73 10.74
C ASP A 208 -13.22 7.08 11.47
N SER A 209 -14.37 6.57 11.03
CA SER A 209 -15.63 6.73 11.77
C SER A 209 -15.61 6.06 13.13
N THR A 210 -15.07 4.84 13.24
CA THR A 210 -14.96 4.12 14.52
C THR A 210 -14.05 4.87 15.49
N ILE A 211 -12.93 5.44 15.03
CA ILE A 211 -12.04 6.26 15.86
C ILE A 211 -12.80 7.48 16.38
N LYS A 212 -13.53 8.18 15.52
CA LYS A 212 -14.32 9.35 15.91
C LYS A 212 -15.40 9.01 16.94
N ASP A 213 -16.07 7.87 16.80
CA ASP A 213 -17.08 7.41 17.76
C ASP A 213 -16.45 7.07 19.11
N LEU A 214 -15.30 6.38 19.11
CA LEU A 214 -14.54 6.09 20.34
C LEU A 214 -14.06 7.35 21.06
N GLU A 215 -13.59 8.35 20.32
CA GLU A 215 -13.21 9.66 20.89
C GLU A 215 -14.41 10.34 21.58
N LYS A 216 -15.59 10.28 20.96
CA LYS A 216 -16.82 10.81 21.54
C LYS A 216 -17.23 10.07 22.82
N THR A 217 -17.22 8.73 22.80
CA THR A 217 -17.53 7.93 24.00
C THR A 217 -16.53 8.19 25.12
N ASN A 218 -15.24 8.31 24.81
CA ASN A 218 -14.23 8.66 25.81
C ASN A 218 -14.48 10.04 26.43
N ALA A 219 -14.87 11.04 25.63
CA ALA A 219 -15.23 12.36 26.14
C ALA A 219 -16.48 12.32 27.06
N GLU A 220 -17.49 11.53 26.71
CA GLU A 220 -18.70 11.33 27.53
C GLU A 220 -18.38 10.60 28.85
N LEU A 221 -17.52 9.57 28.81
CA LEU A 221 -17.04 8.88 30.01
C LEU A 221 -16.24 9.81 30.92
N MET A 222 -15.40 10.66 30.33
CA MET A 222 -14.68 11.70 31.07
C MET A 222 -15.69 12.63 31.77
N LYS A 223 -16.73 13.11 31.07
CA LYS A 223 -17.82 13.93 31.66
C LYS A 223 -18.55 13.21 32.80
N HIS A 224 -18.87 11.92 32.65
CA HIS A 224 -19.50 11.14 33.72
C HIS A 224 -18.60 11.04 34.95
N GLN A 225 -17.28 10.89 34.78
CA GLN A 225 -16.33 10.95 35.89
C GLN A 225 -16.26 12.33 36.55
N MET A 226 -16.51 13.43 35.80
CA MET A 226 -16.61 14.77 36.38
C MET A 226 -17.79 14.88 37.35
N LEU A 227 -18.95 14.35 36.94
CA LEU A 227 -20.17 14.35 37.76
C LEU A 227 -20.03 13.52 39.04
N ILE A 228 -19.41 12.32 38.95
CA ILE A 228 -19.20 11.44 40.10
C ILE A 228 -18.33 12.09 41.18
N ASN A 229 -17.35 12.93 40.80
CA ASN A 229 -16.43 13.57 41.74
C ASN A 229 -16.90 14.96 42.22
N HIS A 230 -18.12 15.41 41.90
CA HIS A 230 -18.61 16.77 42.22
C HIS A 230 -17.70 17.92 41.72
N LEU A 231 -17.01 17.71 40.59
CA LEU A 231 -16.11 18.70 39.99
C LEU A 231 -16.84 19.48 38.88
N THR A 232 -16.80 20.81 38.93
CA THR A 232 -17.31 21.67 37.84
C THR A 232 -16.38 21.63 36.63
N GLU A 233 -16.88 21.96 35.43
CA GLU A 233 -16.04 22.01 34.21
C GLU A 233 -14.84 22.98 34.38
N GLU A 234 -15.04 24.09 35.10
CA GLU A 234 -13.98 25.07 35.40
C GLU A 234 -12.87 24.48 36.29
N ASN A 235 -13.24 23.75 37.35
CA ASN A 235 -12.28 23.10 38.25
C ASN A 235 -11.38 22.09 37.52
N ILE A 236 -11.91 21.45 36.48
CA ILE A 236 -11.17 20.46 35.69
C ILE A 236 -10.28 21.12 34.65
N GLN A 237 -10.74 22.18 33.98
CA GLN A 237 -9.85 22.96 33.13
C GLN A 237 -8.69 23.54 33.94
N GLU A 238 -8.96 24.00 35.16
CA GLU A 238 -7.94 24.42 36.11
C GLU A 238 -6.97 23.26 36.43
N ILE A 239 -7.47 22.09 36.85
CA ILE A 239 -6.59 20.98 37.23
C ILE A 239 -5.74 20.45 36.06
N LEU A 240 -6.32 20.39 34.86
CA LEU A 240 -5.64 19.92 33.64
C LEU A 240 -4.59 20.92 33.19
N SER A 241 -4.90 22.21 33.18
CA SER A 241 -3.93 23.26 32.83
C SER A 241 -2.78 23.32 33.83
N LEU A 242 -3.04 23.13 35.12
CA LEU A 242 -2.02 23.02 36.16
C LEU A 242 -1.12 21.77 35.96
N ALA A 243 -1.71 20.64 35.56
CA ALA A 243 -0.97 19.42 35.24
C ALA A 243 -0.09 19.60 34.00
N GLU A 244 -0.64 20.17 32.93
CA GLU A 244 0.04 20.36 31.65
C GLU A 244 1.19 21.35 31.74
N SER A 245 1.05 22.41 32.56
CA SER A 245 2.09 23.41 32.84
C SER A 245 3.11 22.96 33.89
N ASN A 246 2.98 21.75 34.45
CA ASN A 246 3.82 21.24 35.54
C ASN A 246 3.86 22.20 36.75
N SER A 247 2.73 22.82 37.05
CA SER A 247 2.64 23.85 38.09
C SER A 247 2.91 23.25 39.47
N PRO A 248 3.66 23.95 40.36
CA PRO A 248 3.97 23.45 41.70
C PRO A 248 2.72 23.26 42.57
N VAL A 249 1.66 24.02 42.31
CA VAL A 249 0.38 23.94 43.04
C VAL A 249 -0.57 22.85 42.52
N PHE A 250 -0.22 22.16 41.42
CA PHE A 250 -1.04 21.09 40.85
C PHE A 250 -1.42 20.03 41.90
N PHE A 251 -0.44 19.54 42.65
CA PHE A 251 -0.64 18.40 43.55
C PHE A 251 -1.49 18.75 44.78
N GLU A 252 -1.36 19.98 45.29
CA GLU A 252 -2.21 20.49 46.38
C GLU A 252 -3.65 20.66 45.90
N LYS A 253 -3.83 21.30 44.73
CA LYS A 253 -5.16 21.49 44.14
C LYS A 253 -5.82 20.15 43.79
N PHE A 254 -5.03 19.19 43.31
CA PHE A 254 -5.52 17.84 43.04
C PHE A 254 -6.07 17.14 44.28
N GLN A 255 -5.42 17.27 45.43
CA GLN A 255 -5.93 16.68 46.67
C GLN A 255 -7.23 17.30 47.14
N VAL A 256 -7.47 18.59 46.86
CA VAL A 256 -8.76 19.24 47.14
C VAL A 256 -9.87 18.65 46.27
N PHE A 257 -9.56 18.36 45.01
CA PHE A 257 -10.52 17.80 44.05
C PHE A 257 -10.72 16.28 44.17
N PHE A 258 -9.73 15.56 44.69
CA PHE A 258 -9.75 14.11 44.90
C PHE A 258 -9.35 13.77 46.35
N PRO A 259 -10.15 14.14 47.36
CA PRO A 259 -9.76 14.04 48.77
C PRO A 259 -9.55 12.60 49.25
N HIS A 260 -10.21 11.62 48.62
CA HIS A 260 -10.12 10.21 49.00
C HIS A 260 -8.99 9.44 48.27
N PHE A 261 -8.50 9.96 47.14
CA PHE A 261 -7.57 9.22 46.28
C PHE A 261 -6.23 8.90 46.95
N ILE A 262 -5.60 9.90 47.57
CA ILE A 262 -4.31 9.70 48.25
C ILE A 262 -4.46 8.82 49.49
N PRO A 263 -5.45 9.04 50.39
CA PRO A 263 -5.72 8.12 51.48
C PRO A 263 -5.90 6.67 51.02
N GLU A 264 -6.70 6.41 49.99
CA GLU A 264 -6.95 5.06 49.49
C GLU A 264 -5.70 4.41 48.89
N LEU A 265 -4.87 5.18 48.17
CA LEU A 265 -3.58 4.69 47.68
C LEU A 265 -2.63 4.29 48.82
N LEU A 266 -2.59 5.09 49.88
CA LEU A 266 -1.74 4.83 51.05
C LEU A 266 -2.24 3.66 51.89
N VAL A 267 -3.54 3.33 51.83
CA VAL A 267 -4.08 2.09 52.41
C VAL A 267 -3.55 0.86 51.65
N ILE A 268 -3.39 0.94 50.32
CA ILE A 268 -2.81 -0.15 49.53
C ILE A 268 -1.30 -0.28 49.80
N ASN A 269 -0.58 0.84 49.79
CA ASN A 269 0.85 0.85 50.12
C ASN A 269 1.27 2.20 50.75
N SER A 270 1.57 2.17 52.05
CA SER A 270 2.01 3.34 52.82
C SER A 270 3.44 3.82 52.50
N ASN A 271 4.23 3.04 51.74
CA ASN A 271 5.61 3.38 51.36
C ASN A 271 5.72 4.13 50.03
N LEU A 272 4.60 4.69 49.53
CA LEU A 272 4.60 5.57 48.36
C LEU A 272 5.18 6.93 48.74
N ILE A 273 6.20 7.36 48.01
CA ILE A 273 6.80 8.69 48.21
C ILE A 273 6.04 9.77 47.42
N HIS A 274 6.20 11.03 47.82
CA HIS A 274 5.53 12.18 47.16
C HIS A 274 5.66 12.16 45.63
N SER A 275 6.86 11.88 45.11
CA SER A 275 7.08 11.85 43.65
C SER A 275 6.39 10.69 42.93
N GLU A 276 5.98 9.64 43.65
CA GLU A 276 5.18 8.53 43.12
C GLU A 276 3.70 8.88 43.18
N LEU A 277 3.23 9.46 44.31
CA LEU A 277 1.87 9.97 44.45
C LEU A 277 1.53 11.03 43.40
N TYR A 278 2.48 11.92 43.10
CA TYR A 278 2.36 12.90 42.01
C TYR A 278 2.12 12.22 40.64
N PHE A 279 2.85 11.14 40.35
CA PHE A 279 2.66 10.37 39.11
C PHE A 279 1.34 9.60 39.12
N CYS A 280 0.89 9.11 40.29
CA CYS A 280 -0.44 8.52 40.44
C CYS A 280 -1.54 9.54 40.16
N ALA A 281 -1.40 10.78 40.62
CA ALA A 281 -2.34 11.86 40.32
C ALA A 281 -2.43 12.15 38.80
N LEU A 282 -1.29 12.23 38.12
CA LEU A 282 -1.28 12.38 36.65
C LEU A 282 -1.95 11.19 35.92
N MET A 283 -1.74 9.96 36.42
CA MET A 283 -2.40 8.77 35.86
C MET A 283 -3.89 8.69 36.18
N LYS A 284 -4.33 9.24 37.32
CA LYS A 284 -5.76 9.38 37.69
C LYS A 284 -6.50 10.35 36.76
N LEU A 285 -5.79 11.36 36.25
CA LEU A 285 -6.27 12.25 35.17
C LEU A 285 -6.16 11.62 33.77
N ASP A 286 -5.87 10.33 33.69
CA ASP A 286 -5.68 9.53 32.49
C ASP A 286 -4.59 10.03 31.53
N PHE A 287 -3.52 10.65 32.06
CA PHE A 287 -2.40 11.02 31.19
C PHE A 287 -1.64 9.77 30.75
N ASP A 288 -1.43 9.64 29.45
CA ASP A 288 -0.63 8.57 28.88
C ASP A 288 0.88 8.80 29.14
N THR A 289 1.70 7.79 28.89
CA THR A 289 3.14 7.86 29.17
C THR A 289 3.81 9.02 28.41
N LYS A 290 3.35 9.36 27.21
CA LYS A 290 3.90 10.44 26.40
C LYS A 290 3.54 11.80 26.97
N LYS A 291 2.28 12.00 27.36
CA LYS A 291 1.77 13.23 27.97
C LYS A 291 2.44 13.47 29.32
N ILE A 292 2.55 12.46 30.19
CA ILE A 292 3.30 12.58 31.46
C ILE A 292 4.76 12.98 31.22
N ALA A 293 5.41 12.38 30.21
CA ALA A 293 6.80 12.71 29.86
C ALA A 293 6.94 14.19 29.44
N GLN A 294 6.00 14.68 28.62
CA GLN A 294 5.94 16.08 28.20
C GLN A 294 5.69 17.03 29.39
N CYS A 295 4.68 16.76 30.21
CA CYS A 295 4.35 17.62 31.37
C CYS A 295 5.51 17.66 32.37
N THR A 296 6.09 16.51 32.71
CA THR A 296 7.12 16.44 33.76
C THR A 296 8.55 16.69 33.26
N ASN A 297 8.73 17.08 31.99
CA ASN A 297 10.03 17.22 31.34
C ASN A 297 10.96 16.00 31.51
N ASN A 298 10.38 14.79 31.46
CA ASN A 298 11.10 13.53 31.56
C ASN A 298 11.15 12.81 30.22
N SER A 299 12.11 11.90 30.05
CA SER A 299 12.07 10.99 28.90
C SER A 299 10.94 9.97 29.05
N ILE A 300 10.37 9.52 27.93
CA ILE A 300 9.34 8.46 27.91
C ILE A 300 9.81 7.22 28.70
N ARG A 301 11.07 6.80 28.51
CA ARG A 301 11.67 5.65 29.22
C ARG A 301 11.74 5.85 30.75
N ALA A 302 12.01 7.08 31.20
CA ALA A 302 12.04 7.39 32.64
C ALA A 302 10.64 7.28 33.25
N VAL A 303 9.62 7.75 32.54
CA VAL A 303 8.21 7.61 32.95
C VAL A 303 7.78 6.15 32.99
N GLU A 304 8.11 5.35 31.97
CA GLU A 304 7.84 3.90 31.94
C GLU A 304 8.45 3.18 33.14
N SER A 305 9.72 3.48 33.43
CA SER A 305 10.44 2.90 34.57
C SER A 305 9.80 3.30 35.91
N LYS A 306 9.26 4.52 36.02
CA LYS A 306 8.55 4.96 37.21
C LYS A 306 7.17 4.30 37.33
N LYS A 307 6.40 4.21 36.25
CA LYS A 307 5.12 3.47 36.19
C LYS A 307 5.31 2.00 36.57
N TYR A 308 6.40 1.37 36.13
CA TYR A 308 6.72 -0.01 36.50
C TYR A 308 6.95 -0.16 38.02
N ARG A 309 7.72 0.74 38.63
CA ARG A 309 7.97 0.75 40.08
C ARG A 309 6.68 0.96 40.88
N ILE A 310 5.85 1.92 40.47
CA ILE A 310 4.53 2.17 41.08
C ILE A 310 3.66 0.92 40.94
N ARG A 311 3.62 0.29 39.76
CA ARG A 311 2.86 -0.95 39.52
C ARG A 311 3.25 -2.06 40.50
N LYS A 312 4.56 -2.24 40.72
CA LYS A 312 5.08 -3.24 41.66
C LYS A 312 4.72 -2.90 43.11
N LYS A 313 4.83 -1.63 43.51
CA LYS A 313 4.44 -1.20 44.87
C LYS A 313 2.94 -1.37 45.12
N LEU A 314 2.10 -1.13 44.12
CA LEU A 314 0.64 -1.29 44.22
C LEU A 314 0.15 -2.73 43.94
N ASN A 315 1.05 -3.70 43.72
CA ASN A 315 0.72 -5.09 43.39
C ASN A 315 -0.26 -5.25 42.22
N ILE A 316 -0.14 -4.41 41.18
CA ILE A 316 -1.03 -4.45 40.01
C ILE A 316 -0.50 -5.48 39.00
N SER A 317 -1.38 -6.37 38.52
CA SER A 317 -1.06 -7.37 37.48
C SER A 317 -0.57 -6.72 36.17
N SER A 318 0.25 -7.45 35.41
CA SER A 318 0.71 -7.00 34.08
C SER A 318 -0.42 -6.88 33.07
N GLU A 319 -1.49 -7.66 33.23
CA GLU A 319 -2.66 -7.68 32.33
C GLU A 319 -3.56 -6.45 32.52
N ILE A 320 -3.50 -5.80 33.68
CA ILE A 320 -4.36 -4.68 34.04
C ILE A 320 -3.64 -3.37 33.71
N ASN A 321 -4.27 -2.47 32.97
CA ASN A 321 -3.72 -1.14 32.71
C ASN A 321 -3.70 -0.32 34.03
N ILE A 322 -2.52 0.20 34.41
CA ILE A 322 -2.32 0.96 35.65
C ILE A 322 -3.18 2.22 35.73
N ASN A 323 -3.37 2.96 34.62
CA ASN A 323 -4.25 4.13 34.60
C ASN A 323 -5.68 3.69 34.92
N SER A 324 -6.17 2.64 34.27
CA SER A 324 -7.53 2.12 34.50
C SER A 324 -7.75 1.62 35.93
N PHE A 325 -6.70 1.15 36.60
CA PHE A 325 -6.75 0.78 38.02
C PHE A 325 -6.87 2.02 38.90
N LEU A 326 -5.99 3.01 38.70
CA LEU A 326 -6.00 4.24 39.49
C LEU A 326 -7.26 5.06 39.28
N ILE A 327 -7.82 5.07 38.09
CA ILE A 327 -9.09 5.75 37.77
C ILE A 327 -10.26 5.19 38.60
N LYS A 328 -10.21 3.92 39.02
CA LYS A 328 -11.26 3.25 39.81
C LYS A 328 -11.14 3.43 41.32
N ILE A 329 -9.97 3.85 41.81
CA ILE A 329 -9.75 4.34 43.18
C ILE A 329 -10.27 5.76 43.18
#